data_AF-A0A368W2L7-F1
#
_entry.id   AF-A0A368W2L7-F1
#
_cell.length_a   1.000
_cell.length_b   1.000
_cell.length_c   1.000
_cell.angle_alpha   90.00
_cell.angle_beta   90.00
_cell.angle_gamma   90.00
#
_symmetry.space_group_name_H-M   'P 1'
#
loop_
_entity.id
_entity.type
_entity.pdbx_description
1 polymer ?
#
loop_
_entity_poly.entity_id
_entity_poly.type
_entity_poly.pdbx_seq_one_letter_code
_entity_poly.pdbx_strand_id
1 'polypeptide(L)'
;MGVTGALLRFAAGRPHILLLEVPGGTAERFAVEAELRHRCWPAAASPAEADILVLTGHIGAWLMPLVGRVWRQMPKPRVFVHVDSPSDVPQLLDEGRRRLATGGEASEVLDGEEQNSGESEEEHHDDEHGSDADRCGGNHDDENDENTDGGGHGNGHGAESEQSGGDDHGAEDGHDGGHDHGGGHDHGDGMEMPGGLGMADRGPDRDGLQLDQLHVPLGPLLPDWPVGLVVHTTLQGDVVQQARVDVLHEDGADGDFWNEPWRRAAAGQEVSRGERARRCVAAYLDGLARLLRVAGWLDPAVGAGRLRDEVLAGARADQVTTRLRRLVRQLRRARTLRWLTDGLGVLPFDRAEAAGIRGPALNASRSGGDVTARWQAWLAEIERTLPEVDDPAVLPAREGQAQGLSEEDPASMPALAVLPELLEGAELAAVRLIVASLHPNITTLDSRQVTGVAGD
;
A
#
# COMPACT_ATOMS: atom_id res chain seq x y z
N MET A 1 -31.35 6.49 -26.25
CA MET A 1 -30.07 6.11 -25.62
C MET A 1 -29.34 7.39 -25.26
N GLY A 2 -29.31 7.77 -23.97
CA GLY A 2 -28.65 9.01 -23.53
C GLY A 2 -27.13 8.92 -23.64
N VAL A 3 -26.48 10.07 -23.88
CA VAL A 3 -25.01 10.21 -23.99
C VAL A 3 -24.31 9.65 -22.76
N THR A 4 -24.84 9.89 -21.56
CA THR A 4 -24.33 9.37 -20.29
C THR A 4 -24.24 7.84 -20.28
N GLY A 5 -25.31 7.14 -20.70
CA GLY A 5 -25.29 5.67 -20.76
C GLY A 5 -24.34 5.11 -21.81
N ALA A 6 -24.09 5.84 -22.91
CA ALA A 6 -23.09 5.44 -23.91
C ALA A 6 -21.66 5.62 -23.39
N LEU A 7 -21.38 6.73 -22.69
CA LEU A 7 -20.10 7.01 -22.05
C LEU A 7 -19.79 6.00 -20.93
N LEU A 8 -20.77 5.67 -20.08
CA LEU A 8 -20.61 4.66 -19.02
C LEU A 8 -20.29 3.28 -19.58
N ARG A 9 -20.97 2.86 -20.66
CA ARG A 9 -20.65 1.59 -21.34
C ARG A 9 -19.27 1.60 -22.00
N PHE A 10 -18.84 2.75 -22.51
CA PHE A 10 -17.51 2.92 -23.09
C PHE A 10 -16.43 2.85 -22.00
N ALA A 11 -16.59 3.57 -20.88
CA ALA A 11 -15.70 3.53 -19.72
C ALA A 11 -15.62 2.12 -19.11
N ALA A 12 -16.77 1.44 -18.97
CA ALA A 12 -16.84 0.05 -18.51
C ALA A 12 -16.30 -0.99 -19.53
N GLY A 13 -15.81 -0.55 -20.70
CA GLY A 13 -15.15 -1.43 -21.66
C GLY A 13 -13.82 -1.98 -21.15
N ARG A 14 -13.08 -1.18 -20.37
CA ARG A 14 -11.76 -1.52 -19.82
C ARG A 14 -11.59 -0.88 -18.43
N PRO A 15 -12.28 -1.39 -17.40
CA PRO A 15 -12.22 -0.81 -16.05
C PRO A 15 -10.83 -0.95 -15.45
N HIS A 16 -10.40 0.07 -14.71
CA HIS A 16 -9.21 0.06 -13.86
C HIS A 16 -9.54 -0.59 -12.52
N ILE A 17 -8.80 -1.65 -12.20
CA ILE A 17 -9.07 -2.49 -11.04
C ILE A 17 -8.07 -2.17 -9.94
N LEU A 18 -8.54 -1.62 -8.82
CA LEU A 18 -7.76 -1.56 -7.60
C LEU A 18 -7.92 -2.89 -6.87
N LEU A 19 -6.89 -3.73 -6.93
CA LEU A 19 -6.85 -5.03 -6.27
C LEU A 19 -6.15 -4.89 -4.92
N LEU A 20 -6.88 -5.17 -3.84
CA LEU A 20 -6.36 -5.20 -2.49
C LEU A 20 -6.53 -6.61 -1.90
N GLU A 21 -5.48 -7.10 -1.28
CA GLU A 21 -5.44 -8.41 -0.65
C GLU A 21 -5.52 -8.27 0.86
N VAL A 22 -6.35 -9.10 1.46
CA VAL A 22 -6.53 -9.18 2.91
C VAL A 22 -6.06 -10.56 3.39
N PRO A 23 -5.85 -10.77 4.71
CA PRO A 23 -5.37 -12.04 5.22
C PRO A 23 -6.16 -13.23 4.67
N GLY A 24 -5.45 -14.27 4.21
CA GLY A 24 -6.03 -15.46 3.60
C GLY A 24 -6.37 -15.34 2.09
N GLY A 25 -6.29 -14.15 1.50
CA GLY A 25 -6.74 -13.88 0.12
C GLY A 25 -5.77 -14.23 -1.02
N THR A 26 -4.68 -14.94 -0.76
CA THR A 26 -3.59 -15.13 -1.74
C THR A 26 -4.05 -15.88 -2.99
N ALA A 27 -4.87 -16.92 -2.82
CA ALA A 27 -5.34 -17.73 -3.95
C ALA A 27 -6.32 -16.93 -4.84
N GLU A 28 -7.22 -16.19 -4.20
CA GLU A 28 -8.21 -15.31 -4.82
C GLU A 28 -7.50 -14.17 -5.56
N ARG A 29 -6.47 -13.56 -4.96
CA ARG A 29 -5.62 -12.55 -5.61
C ARG A 29 -5.02 -13.09 -6.90
N PHE A 30 -4.47 -14.31 -6.89
CA PHE A 30 -3.90 -14.90 -8.11
C PHE A 30 -4.93 -15.14 -9.20
N ALA A 31 -6.11 -15.64 -8.84
CA ALA A 31 -7.20 -15.80 -9.79
C ALA A 31 -7.64 -14.46 -10.39
N VAL A 32 -7.78 -13.41 -9.57
CA VAL A 32 -8.07 -12.06 -10.06
C VAL A 32 -6.96 -11.57 -10.99
N GLU A 33 -5.69 -11.60 -10.58
CA GLU A 33 -4.56 -11.17 -11.41
C GLU A 33 -4.50 -11.91 -12.76
N ALA A 34 -4.76 -13.23 -12.76
CA ALA A 34 -4.81 -14.03 -13.97
C ALA A 34 -5.96 -13.62 -14.90
N GLU A 35 -7.14 -13.38 -14.32
CA GLU A 35 -8.33 -12.96 -15.07
C GLU A 35 -8.16 -11.54 -15.64
N LEU A 36 -7.56 -10.60 -14.89
CA LEU A 36 -7.25 -9.26 -15.41
C LEU A 36 -6.30 -9.33 -16.61
N ARG A 37 -5.29 -10.20 -16.55
CA ARG A 37 -4.39 -10.47 -17.68
C ARG A 37 -5.11 -11.08 -18.87
N HIS A 38 -6.03 -12.02 -18.64
CA HIS A 38 -6.82 -12.65 -19.69
C HIS A 38 -7.71 -11.62 -20.43
N ARG A 39 -8.31 -10.70 -19.66
CA ARG A 39 -9.21 -9.65 -20.16
C ARG A 39 -8.50 -8.39 -20.65
N CYS A 40 -7.19 -8.28 -20.46
CA CYS A 40 -6.41 -7.06 -20.69
C CYS A 40 -6.95 -5.83 -19.93
N TRP A 41 -7.50 -6.05 -18.73
CA TRP A 41 -7.94 -4.97 -17.85
C TRP A 41 -6.75 -4.39 -17.07
N PRO A 42 -6.62 -3.05 -17.01
CA PRO A 42 -5.54 -2.41 -16.28
C PRO A 42 -5.74 -2.55 -14.76
N ALA A 43 -4.64 -2.75 -14.02
CA ALA A 43 -4.62 -2.59 -12.58
C ALA A 43 -4.41 -1.11 -12.24
N ALA A 44 -5.18 -0.58 -11.30
CA ALA A 44 -5.05 0.77 -10.78
C ALA A 44 -3.93 0.85 -9.74
N ALA A 45 -3.12 1.90 -9.77
CA ALA A 45 -2.06 2.11 -8.77
C ALA A 45 -2.55 2.88 -7.55
N SER A 46 -3.69 3.56 -7.67
CA SER A 46 -4.30 4.35 -6.60
C SER A 46 -5.83 4.30 -6.66
N PRO A 47 -6.53 4.66 -5.56
CA PRO A 47 -7.99 4.75 -5.56
C PRO A 47 -8.53 5.77 -6.57
N ALA A 48 -7.80 6.87 -6.81
CA ALA A 48 -8.21 7.92 -7.73
C ALA A 48 -8.27 7.46 -9.20
N GLU A 49 -7.54 6.41 -9.56
CA GLU A 49 -7.51 5.84 -10.91
C GLU A 49 -8.50 4.69 -11.10
N ALA A 50 -9.15 4.23 -10.02
CA ALA A 50 -9.86 2.97 -10.00
C ALA A 50 -11.35 3.12 -10.29
N ASP A 51 -11.87 2.22 -11.13
CA ASP A 51 -13.29 2.08 -11.44
C ASP A 51 -13.94 0.97 -10.59
N ILE A 52 -13.18 -0.08 -10.27
CA ILE A 52 -13.63 -1.21 -9.46
C ILE A 52 -12.61 -1.49 -8.36
N LEU A 53 -13.08 -1.55 -7.12
CA LEU A 53 -12.32 -2.03 -5.97
C LEU A 53 -12.59 -3.52 -5.80
N VAL A 54 -11.54 -4.34 -5.94
CA VAL A 54 -11.60 -5.78 -5.71
C VAL A 54 -10.85 -6.10 -4.42
N LEU A 55 -11.54 -6.72 -3.47
CA LEU A 55 -10.97 -7.17 -2.21
C LEU A 55 -10.94 -8.70 -2.20
N THR A 56 -9.77 -9.29 -1.94
CA THR A 56 -9.58 -10.75 -1.96
C THR A 56 -9.21 -11.29 -0.59
N GLY A 57 -9.94 -12.28 -0.10
CA GLY A 57 -9.75 -12.91 1.22
C GLY A 57 -10.93 -12.66 2.18
N HIS A 58 -10.80 -13.04 3.44
CA HIS A 58 -11.85 -12.81 4.44
C HIS A 58 -11.84 -11.35 4.87
N ILE A 59 -13.00 -10.68 4.85
CA ILE A 59 -13.14 -9.33 5.38
C ILE A 59 -13.64 -9.40 6.82
N GLY A 60 -12.77 -9.07 7.79
CA GLY A 60 -13.14 -8.92 9.19
C GLY A 60 -13.75 -7.55 9.50
N ALA A 61 -14.43 -7.46 10.64
CA ALA A 61 -15.12 -6.24 11.08
C ALA A 61 -14.18 -5.03 11.23
N TRP A 62 -12.91 -5.24 11.60
CA TRP A 62 -11.95 -4.15 11.77
C TRP A 62 -11.45 -3.57 10.45
N LEU A 63 -11.48 -4.35 9.37
CA LEU A 63 -10.97 -3.93 8.06
C LEU A 63 -12.00 -3.09 7.30
N MET A 64 -13.29 -3.29 7.58
CA MET A 64 -14.40 -2.60 6.93
C MET A 64 -14.28 -1.05 6.96
N PRO A 65 -13.98 -0.39 8.09
CA PRO A 65 -13.77 1.06 8.12
C PRO A 65 -12.58 1.53 7.27
N LEU A 66 -11.54 0.70 7.13
CA LEU A 66 -10.37 1.00 6.29
C LEU A 66 -10.74 0.90 4.80
N VAL A 67 -11.48 -0.14 4.42
CA VAL A 67 -12.00 -0.32 3.05
C VAL A 67 -12.93 0.84 2.68
N GLY A 68 -13.81 1.26 3.59
CA GLY A 68 -14.68 2.42 3.40
C GLY A 68 -13.92 3.74 3.17
N ARG A 69 -12.75 3.92 3.78
CA ARG A 69 -11.87 5.07 3.50
C ARG A 69 -11.27 5.03 2.10
N VAL A 70 -10.81 3.86 1.64
CA VAL A 70 -10.30 3.67 0.28
C VAL A 70 -11.41 3.90 -0.75
N TRP A 71 -12.59 3.33 -0.51
CA TRP A 71 -13.76 3.46 -1.36
C TRP A 71 -14.18 4.91 -1.59
N ARG A 72 -14.19 5.73 -0.53
CA ARG A 72 -14.53 7.17 -0.62
C ARG A 72 -13.56 7.98 -1.48
N GLN A 73 -12.31 7.54 -1.62
CA GLN A 73 -11.30 8.19 -2.47
C GLN A 73 -11.45 7.85 -3.96
N MET A 74 -12.24 6.85 -4.32
CA MET A 74 -12.47 6.48 -5.72
C MET A 74 -13.48 7.42 -6.39
N PRO A 75 -13.24 7.86 -7.64
CA PRO A 75 -14.20 8.65 -8.39
C PRO A 75 -15.46 7.84 -8.75
N LYS A 76 -16.58 8.53 -8.96
CA LYS A 76 -17.80 7.90 -9.51
C LYS A 76 -17.72 7.88 -11.05
N PRO A 77 -18.24 6.85 -11.74
CA PRO A 77 -18.88 5.64 -11.21
C PRO A 77 -17.86 4.65 -10.64
N ARG A 78 -18.21 3.98 -9.53
CA ARG A 78 -17.36 3.01 -8.83
C ARG A 78 -18.14 1.77 -8.41
N VAL A 79 -17.50 0.61 -8.40
CA VAL A 79 -18.10 -0.67 -7.97
C VAL A 79 -17.20 -1.40 -6.98
N PHE A 80 -17.77 -1.94 -5.91
CA PHE A 80 -17.07 -2.82 -4.98
C PHE A 80 -17.35 -4.30 -5.31
N VAL A 81 -16.30 -5.11 -5.31
CA VAL A 81 -16.36 -6.57 -5.53
C VAL A 81 -15.54 -7.25 -4.45
N HIS A 82 -16.17 -8.11 -3.67
CA HIS A 82 -15.50 -9.00 -2.73
C HIS A 82 -15.36 -10.39 -3.37
N VAL A 83 -14.17 -10.96 -3.28
CA VAL A 83 -13.83 -12.31 -3.76
C VAL A 83 -13.34 -13.13 -2.58
N ASP A 84 -14.13 -14.15 -2.23
CA ASP A 84 -13.85 -15.14 -1.19
C ASP A 84 -13.48 -16.52 -1.77
N SER A 85 -13.66 -16.71 -3.08
CA SER A 85 -13.33 -17.96 -3.78
C SER A 85 -12.68 -17.70 -5.15
N PRO A 86 -11.59 -18.40 -5.51
CA PRO A 86 -10.94 -18.25 -6.81
C PRO A 86 -11.83 -18.62 -7.99
N SER A 87 -12.80 -19.54 -7.81
CA SER A 87 -13.70 -19.99 -8.89
C SER A 87 -14.67 -18.92 -9.36
N ASP A 88 -14.97 -17.97 -8.49
CA ASP A 88 -16.09 -17.04 -8.68
C ASP A 88 -15.63 -15.74 -9.37
N VAL A 89 -14.30 -15.56 -9.46
CA VAL A 89 -13.64 -14.38 -10.06
C VAL A 89 -14.23 -14.00 -11.42
N PRO A 90 -14.36 -14.91 -12.43
CA PRO A 90 -14.86 -14.49 -13.74
C PRO A 90 -16.29 -13.93 -13.69
N GLN A 91 -17.16 -14.55 -12.89
CA GLN A 91 -18.55 -14.15 -12.72
C GLN A 91 -18.67 -12.82 -11.96
N LEU A 92 -17.92 -12.67 -10.87
CA LEU A 92 -17.91 -11.47 -10.04
C LEU A 92 -17.40 -10.25 -10.82
N LEU A 93 -16.36 -10.42 -11.65
CA LEU A 93 -15.85 -9.35 -12.50
C LEU A 93 -16.81 -8.98 -13.65
N ASP A 94 -17.53 -9.95 -14.22
CA ASP A 94 -18.57 -9.67 -15.22
C ASP A 94 -19.76 -8.92 -14.63
N GLU A 95 -20.19 -9.29 -13.42
CA GLU A 95 -21.21 -8.56 -12.66
C GLU A 95 -20.73 -7.14 -12.33
N GLY A 96 -19.51 -6.98 -11.83
CA GLY A 96 -18.94 -5.67 -11.51
C GLY A 96 -18.88 -4.75 -12.73
N ARG A 97 -18.44 -5.27 -13.88
CA ARG A 97 -18.46 -4.52 -15.16
C ARG A 97 -19.87 -4.15 -15.60
N ARG A 98 -20.85 -5.05 -15.46
CA ARG A 98 -22.25 -4.75 -15.82
C ARG A 98 -22.81 -3.63 -14.94
N ARG A 99 -22.53 -3.64 -13.64
CA ARG A 99 -22.94 -2.58 -12.69
C ARG A 99 -22.31 -1.23 -13.02
N LEU A 100 -21.02 -1.23 -13.34
CA LEU A 100 -20.30 -0.03 -13.77
C LEU A 100 -20.93 0.57 -15.03
N ALA A 101 -21.31 -0.28 -15.99
CA ALA A 101 -21.94 0.13 -17.25
C ALA A 101 -23.35 0.73 -17.08
N THR A 102 -24.03 0.43 -15.96
CA THR A 102 -25.34 1.01 -15.61
C THR A 102 -25.24 2.25 -14.73
N GLY A 103 -24.03 2.64 -14.30
CA GLY A 103 -23.79 3.84 -13.50
C GLY A 103 -24.27 3.75 -12.05
N GLY A 104 -24.55 2.54 -11.54
CA GLY A 104 -24.94 2.33 -10.16
C GLY A 104 -23.72 2.30 -9.24
N GLU A 105 -23.80 3.02 -8.12
CA GLU A 105 -22.96 2.74 -6.96
C GLU A 105 -23.48 1.44 -6.35
N ALA A 106 -22.65 0.41 -6.33
CA ALA A 106 -22.98 -0.85 -5.71
C ALA A 106 -22.01 -1.07 -4.56
N SER A 107 -22.46 -0.69 -3.38
CA SER A 107 -21.75 -0.86 -2.13
C SER A 107 -22.72 -1.06 -0.96
N GLU A 108 -23.73 -1.92 -1.13
CA GLU A 108 -24.68 -2.28 -0.06
C GLU A 108 -23.97 -2.72 1.24
N VAL A 109 -22.72 -3.21 1.13
CA VAL A 109 -21.88 -3.65 2.25
C VAL A 109 -21.10 -2.50 2.92
N LEU A 110 -20.72 -1.43 2.21
CA LEU A 110 -19.97 -0.29 2.80
C LEU A 110 -20.84 0.93 3.11
N ASP A 111 -22.03 1.04 2.51
CA ASP A 111 -22.92 2.21 2.66
C ASP A 111 -23.80 2.12 3.93
N GLY A 112 -23.81 0.98 4.63
CA GLY A 112 -24.60 0.76 5.85
C GLY A 112 -24.20 1.62 7.07
N GLU A 113 -23.03 2.27 7.04
CA GLU A 113 -22.60 3.21 8.09
C GLU A 113 -23.09 4.65 7.87
N GLU A 114 -23.44 5.05 6.64
CA GLU A 114 -23.93 6.41 6.37
C GLU A 114 -25.35 6.65 6.88
N GLN A 115 -26.18 5.61 7.01
CA GLN A 115 -27.56 5.75 7.49
C GLN A 115 -27.69 5.78 9.03
N ASN A 116 -26.66 5.35 9.78
CA ASN A 116 -26.74 5.26 11.24
C ASN A 116 -26.12 6.45 11.99
N SER A 117 -25.69 7.50 11.27
CA SER A 117 -25.14 8.73 11.85
C SER A 117 -26.05 9.96 11.72
N GLY A 118 -27.29 9.76 11.23
CA GLY A 118 -28.25 10.84 10.96
C GLY A 118 -29.54 10.85 11.79
N GLU A 119 -29.84 9.82 12.58
CA GLU A 119 -31.11 9.76 13.33
C GLU A 119 -30.92 9.12 14.70
N SER A 120 -30.65 9.94 15.73
CA SER A 120 -31.20 9.82 17.09
C SER A 120 -30.48 10.76 18.05
N GLU A 121 -31.14 11.87 18.41
CA GLU A 121 -31.19 12.48 19.75
C GLU A 121 -31.93 13.84 19.66
N GLU A 122 -33.24 13.78 19.41
CA GLU A 122 -34.16 14.77 19.99
C GLU A 122 -35.00 14.02 21.02
N GLU A 123 -34.39 13.78 22.19
CA GLU A 123 -35.12 13.32 23.37
C GLU A 123 -35.94 14.46 23.94
N HIS A 124 -37.24 14.22 23.97
CA HIS A 124 -38.26 14.96 24.69
C HIS A 124 -37.86 15.22 26.15
N HIS A 125 -37.71 16.49 26.51
CA HIS A 125 -37.82 16.94 27.90
C HIS A 125 -39.11 17.74 28.08
N ASP A 126 -40.05 17.11 28.78
CA ASP A 126 -41.22 17.74 29.39
C ASP A 126 -40.76 18.64 30.54
N ASP A 127 -41.00 19.95 30.44
CA ASP A 127 -41.07 20.85 31.58
C ASP A 127 -42.30 21.76 31.43
N GLU A 128 -43.33 21.47 32.23
CA GLU A 128 -44.42 22.38 32.51
C GLU A 128 -43.89 23.59 33.29
N HIS A 129 -44.16 24.81 32.82
CA HIS A 129 -44.79 25.89 33.60
C HIS A 129 -45.00 27.17 32.77
N GLY A 130 -46.27 27.54 32.56
CA GLY A 130 -46.78 28.83 33.01
C GLY A 130 -46.70 30.08 32.10
N SER A 131 -47.88 30.42 31.58
CA SER A 131 -48.46 31.78 31.43
C SER A 131 -48.29 32.58 30.12
N ASP A 132 -49.47 32.80 29.52
CA ASP A 132 -50.03 34.07 29.05
C ASP A 132 -49.53 34.75 27.76
N ALA A 133 -50.45 34.69 26.79
CA ALA A 133 -51.08 35.82 26.10
C ALA A 133 -50.70 36.10 24.63
N ASP A 134 -51.78 36.21 23.83
CA ASP A 134 -51.98 37.02 22.62
C ASP A 134 -51.18 36.64 21.36
N ARG A 135 -51.80 36.01 20.35
CA ARG A 135 -52.69 36.55 19.29
C ARG A 135 -51.95 36.90 17.99
N CYS A 136 -52.53 36.41 16.87
CA CYS A 136 -52.41 36.85 15.47
C CYS A 136 -51.07 36.48 14.77
N GLY A 137 -51.02 35.80 13.62
CA GLY A 137 -51.90 35.83 12.46
C GLY A 137 -51.34 36.82 11.43
N GLY A 138 -50.65 36.33 10.40
CA GLY A 138 -50.06 37.19 9.36
C GLY A 138 -49.35 36.42 8.25
N ASN A 139 -50.13 36.01 7.26
CA ASN A 139 -49.71 35.64 5.91
C ASN A 139 -49.08 36.87 5.23
N HIS A 140 -47.97 36.75 4.50
CA HIS A 140 -47.63 37.67 3.40
C HIS A 140 -46.72 36.96 2.38
N ASP A 141 -47.32 36.68 1.23
CA ASP A 141 -46.68 36.51 -0.07
C ASP A 141 -46.19 37.86 -0.62
N ASP A 142 -45.48 37.77 -1.75
CA ASP A 142 -45.13 38.81 -2.75
C ASP A 142 -43.86 39.62 -2.47
N GLU A 143 -43.03 40.02 -3.42
CA GLU A 143 -42.83 39.77 -4.85
C GLU A 143 -41.47 40.46 -5.19
N ASN A 144 -40.76 39.91 -6.17
CA ASN A 144 -40.03 40.61 -7.24
C ASN A 144 -39.16 41.86 -6.96
N ASP A 145 -37.88 41.83 -7.40
CA ASP A 145 -37.38 42.90 -8.29
C ASP A 145 -36.09 42.51 -9.03
N GLU A 146 -36.13 42.69 -10.34
CA GLU A 146 -35.04 42.56 -11.32
C GLU A 146 -34.31 43.91 -11.52
N ASN A 147 -32.99 43.89 -11.76
CA ASN A 147 -32.29 44.68 -12.80
C ASN A 147 -30.76 44.44 -12.71
N THR A 148 -30.10 43.90 -13.76
CA THR A 148 -29.32 44.60 -14.84
C THR A 148 -28.18 45.50 -14.33
N ASP A 149 -26.96 45.59 -14.88
CA ASP A 149 -26.32 45.17 -16.14
C ASP A 149 -24.78 45.44 -16.05
N GLY A 150 -24.00 44.97 -17.03
CA GLY A 150 -22.67 45.50 -17.43
C GLY A 150 -21.45 44.79 -16.82
N GLY A 151 -20.63 44.03 -17.56
CA GLY A 151 -19.77 44.43 -18.70
C GLY A 151 -18.38 44.82 -18.16
N GLY A 152 -17.22 44.26 -18.52
CA GLY A 152 -16.76 43.63 -19.76
C GLY A 152 -15.64 44.48 -20.40
N HIS A 153 -14.37 44.34 -19.96
CA HIS A 153 -13.15 44.90 -20.60
C HIS A 153 -11.93 44.06 -20.12
N GLY A 154 -10.94 43.60 -20.90
CA GLY A 154 -10.57 43.77 -22.30
C GLY A 154 -9.21 44.50 -22.47
N ASN A 155 -8.11 43.74 -22.67
CA ASN A 155 -6.77 44.08 -23.21
C ASN A 155 -5.97 45.26 -22.57
N GLY A 156 -4.63 45.34 -22.51
CA GLY A 156 -3.51 44.67 -23.18
C GLY A 156 -2.59 45.73 -23.81
N HIS A 157 -1.37 45.95 -23.28
CA HIS A 157 -0.20 46.69 -23.85
C HIS A 157 1.01 46.37 -22.94
N GLY A 158 2.29 46.25 -23.31
CA GLY A 158 3.04 46.64 -24.51
C GLY A 158 4.37 47.30 -24.08
N ALA A 159 5.48 46.60 -24.33
CA ALA A 159 6.84 47.08 -24.66
C ALA A 159 7.71 48.01 -23.75
N GLU A 160 8.91 47.49 -23.40
CA GLU A 160 10.29 47.98 -23.66
C GLU A 160 10.74 49.43 -23.33
N SER A 161 11.80 49.58 -22.51
CA SER A 161 12.99 50.48 -22.67
C SER A 161 13.81 50.52 -21.35
N GLU A 162 15.05 50.06 -21.34
CA GLU A 162 16.33 50.81 -21.47
C GLU A 162 16.82 51.58 -20.22
N GLN A 163 17.91 51.04 -19.64
CA GLN A 163 19.18 51.67 -19.23
C GLN A 163 19.21 53.13 -18.72
N SER A 164 19.70 53.30 -17.48
CA SER A 164 20.61 54.38 -17.06
C SER A 164 21.21 54.01 -15.68
N GLY A 165 22.54 53.86 -15.53
CA GLY A 165 23.43 54.89 -14.92
C GLY A 165 23.18 55.00 -13.41
N GLY A 166 23.97 54.44 -12.51
CA GLY A 166 25.38 54.77 -12.25
C GLY A 166 25.43 55.84 -11.16
N ASP A 167 25.83 55.48 -9.93
CA ASP A 167 26.64 56.32 -9.03
C ASP A 167 27.07 55.55 -7.77
N ASP A 168 28.34 55.78 -7.43
CA ASP A 168 29.17 55.21 -6.39
C ASP A 168 29.23 56.19 -5.21
N HIS A 169 28.99 55.74 -3.97
CA HIS A 169 29.40 56.45 -2.76
C HIS A 169 29.65 55.48 -1.59
N GLY A 170 30.94 55.25 -1.31
CA GLY A 170 31.57 55.74 -0.08
C GLY A 170 31.09 55.20 1.27
N ALA A 171 31.97 54.40 1.88
CA ALA A 171 31.98 54.03 3.30
C ALA A 171 32.07 55.24 4.24
N GLU A 172 31.46 55.14 5.43
CA GLU A 172 31.98 55.67 6.71
C GLU A 172 31.43 54.88 7.92
N ASP A 173 32.23 54.94 8.97
CA ASP A 173 32.29 54.12 10.18
C ASP A 173 31.13 54.29 11.19
N GLY A 174 30.95 53.22 11.99
CA GLY A 174 30.97 53.29 13.45
C GLY A 174 29.75 53.84 14.19
N HIS A 175 28.99 52.95 14.86
CA HIS A 175 28.58 53.20 16.24
C HIS A 175 28.34 51.90 17.03
N ASP A 176 29.20 51.74 18.04
CA ASP A 176 29.00 50.95 19.26
C ASP A 176 27.77 51.45 20.04
N GLY A 177 27.02 50.53 20.63
CA GLY A 177 25.85 50.87 21.45
C GLY A 177 25.10 49.64 21.94
N GLY A 178 25.68 48.92 22.90
CA GLY A 178 25.00 47.82 23.58
C GLY A 178 23.82 48.30 24.41
N HIS A 179 22.66 47.64 24.26
CA HIS A 179 21.57 47.65 25.23
C HIS A 179 21.17 46.19 25.51
N ASP A 180 21.61 45.75 26.69
CA ASP A 180 21.13 44.57 27.39
C ASP A 180 19.77 44.92 28.02
N HIS A 181 18.71 44.26 27.58
CA HIS A 181 17.44 44.19 28.29
C HIS A 181 16.87 42.78 28.16
N GLY A 182 17.08 42.01 29.22
CA GLY A 182 16.29 40.82 29.50
C GLY A 182 14.81 41.18 29.66
N GLY A 183 13.96 40.28 29.16
CA GLY A 183 12.52 40.31 29.31
C GLY A 183 11.92 39.10 28.64
N GLY A 184 11.74 38.03 29.41
CA GLY A 184 11.01 36.86 28.97
C GLY A 184 9.60 37.25 28.55
N HIS A 185 9.29 36.98 27.28
CA HIS A 185 7.93 36.98 26.77
C HIS A 185 7.67 35.59 26.22
N ASP A 186 7.24 34.74 27.16
CA ASP A 186 6.41 33.57 26.88
C ASP A 186 5.08 34.12 26.33
N HIS A 187 4.95 34.10 25.01
CA HIS A 187 3.68 34.27 24.31
C HIS A 187 3.52 33.07 23.37
N GLY A 188 3.21 31.92 23.98
CA GLY A 188 2.39 30.91 23.34
C GLY A 188 0.98 31.46 23.12
N ASP A 189 0.79 32.23 22.07
CA ASP A 189 -0.50 32.37 21.41
C ASP A 189 -0.35 31.74 20.03
N GLY A 190 -0.80 30.49 19.92
CA GLY A 190 -0.92 29.80 18.65
C GLY A 190 -1.83 30.63 17.75
N MET A 191 -1.28 31.16 16.66
CA MET A 191 -2.08 31.68 15.57
C MET A 191 -2.92 30.51 15.04
N GLU A 192 -4.17 30.45 15.48
CA GLU A 192 -5.16 29.49 15.00
C GLU A 192 -5.32 29.72 13.50
N MET A 193 -4.94 28.72 12.71
CA MET A 193 -5.03 28.80 11.25
C MET A 193 -6.51 28.82 10.84
N PRO A 194 -6.88 29.46 9.72
CA PRO A 194 -8.24 29.43 9.21
C PRO A 194 -8.73 27.98 9.08
N GLY A 195 -9.74 27.61 9.86
CA GLY A 195 -10.32 26.26 9.89
C GLY A 195 -10.07 25.44 11.16
N GLY A 196 -9.44 26.01 12.21
CA GLY A 196 -9.31 25.33 13.52
C GLY A 196 -8.38 24.11 13.52
N LEU A 197 -7.56 23.97 12.47
CA LEU A 197 -6.54 22.93 12.38
C LEU A 197 -5.25 23.47 12.99
N GLY A 198 -4.77 22.82 14.05
CA GLY A 198 -3.48 23.13 14.66
C GLY A 198 -2.34 23.01 13.65
N MET A 199 -1.31 23.84 13.81
CA MET A 199 -0.09 23.68 12.99
C MET A 199 0.53 22.31 13.21
N ALA A 200 1.14 21.75 12.17
CA ALA A 200 1.88 20.50 12.28
C ALA A 200 3.00 20.64 13.33
N ASP A 201 3.19 19.58 14.11
CA ASP A 201 4.31 19.52 15.05
C ASP A 201 5.64 19.66 14.30
N ARG A 202 6.64 20.30 14.92
CA ARG A 202 7.96 20.49 14.32
C ARG A 202 9.01 19.75 15.13
N GLY A 203 10.01 19.21 14.44
CA GLY A 203 11.19 18.68 15.12
C GLY A 203 12.49 18.91 14.35
N PRO A 204 13.63 18.67 15.02
CA PRO A 204 14.94 18.88 14.43
C PRO A 204 15.17 17.88 13.29
N ASP A 205 15.63 18.38 12.14
CA ASP A 205 16.09 17.62 10.99
C ASP A 205 17.63 17.50 11.00
N ARG A 206 18.17 16.69 10.07
CA ARG A 206 19.60 16.38 9.91
C ARG A 206 20.51 17.60 9.82
N ASP A 207 20.02 18.70 9.26
CA ASP A 207 20.76 19.97 9.11
C ASP A 207 20.58 20.93 10.30
N GLY A 208 19.84 20.51 11.33
CA GLY A 208 19.52 21.31 12.50
C GLY A 208 18.35 22.28 12.30
N LEU A 209 17.69 22.26 11.14
CA LEU A 209 16.46 23.02 10.92
C LEU A 209 15.27 22.31 11.57
N GLN A 210 14.22 23.07 11.88
CA GLN A 210 12.95 22.50 12.31
C GLN A 210 12.04 22.30 11.10
N LEU A 211 11.72 21.05 10.79
CA LEU A 211 10.76 20.68 9.75
C LEU A 211 9.47 20.16 10.35
N ASP A 212 8.37 20.44 9.65
CA ASP A 212 7.05 19.91 9.98
C ASP A 212 7.08 18.38 9.93
N GLN A 213 6.52 17.74 10.96
CA GLN A 213 6.40 16.31 11.11
C GLN A 213 5.02 15.86 10.65
N LEU A 214 5.00 14.81 9.84
CA LEU A 214 3.78 14.18 9.38
C LEU A 214 3.76 12.72 9.83
N HIS A 215 2.77 12.35 10.64
CA HIS A 215 2.55 10.97 11.05
C HIS A 215 1.69 10.25 10.01
N VAL A 216 2.28 9.31 9.27
CA VAL A 216 1.59 8.59 8.19
C VAL A 216 1.66 7.08 8.44
N PRO A 217 0.51 6.40 8.63
CA PRO A 217 0.49 4.95 8.57
C PRO A 217 0.56 4.48 7.12
N LEU A 218 1.50 3.58 6.82
CA LEU A 218 1.59 2.87 5.54
C LEU A 218 1.00 1.48 5.69
N GLY A 219 0.00 1.15 4.87
CA GLY A 219 -0.75 -0.11 4.96
C GLY A 219 -1.98 -0.02 5.88
N PRO A 220 -2.71 -1.13 6.09
CA PRO A 220 -2.47 -2.46 5.49
C PRO A 220 -3.00 -2.56 4.05
N LEU A 221 -3.83 -1.61 3.62
CA LEU A 221 -4.52 -1.59 2.33
C LEU A 221 -3.76 -0.75 1.29
N LEU A 222 -2.58 -1.22 0.88
CA LEU A 222 -1.79 -0.60 -0.18
C LEU A 222 -1.52 -1.60 -1.32
N PRO A 223 -1.59 -1.17 -2.59
CA PRO A 223 -1.19 -2.02 -3.71
C PRO A 223 0.26 -2.50 -3.58
N ASP A 224 0.48 -3.79 -3.87
CA ASP A 224 1.77 -4.47 -3.78
C ASP A 224 2.46 -4.37 -2.40
N TRP A 225 1.67 -4.18 -1.34
CA TRP A 225 2.13 -4.16 0.05
C TRP A 225 1.93 -5.52 0.72
N PRO A 226 2.75 -5.90 1.72
CA PRO A 226 2.52 -7.11 2.49
C PRO A 226 1.21 -7.04 3.26
N VAL A 227 0.43 -8.11 3.16
CA VAL A 227 -0.90 -8.21 3.76
C VAL A 227 -0.80 -8.10 5.29
N GLY A 228 -1.63 -7.25 5.89
CA GLY A 228 -1.68 -7.05 7.34
C GLY A 228 -0.53 -6.21 7.91
N LEU A 229 0.46 -5.80 7.11
CA LEU A 229 1.54 -4.93 7.59
C LEU A 229 1.05 -3.49 7.75
N VAL A 230 1.30 -2.91 8.91
CA VAL A 230 1.22 -1.46 9.10
C VAL A 230 2.59 -0.94 9.51
N VAL A 231 3.07 0.09 8.83
CA VAL A 231 4.27 0.83 9.25
C VAL A 231 3.84 2.23 9.61
N HIS A 232 3.88 2.55 10.91
CA HIS A 232 3.69 3.91 11.40
C HIS A 232 4.98 4.69 11.17
N THR A 233 4.94 5.68 10.30
CA THR A 233 6.10 6.54 10.03
C THR A 233 5.87 7.95 10.56
N THR A 234 6.97 8.57 11.01
CA THR A 234 7.06 10.02 11.15
C THR A 234 7.91 10.53 10.00
N LEU A 235 7.31 11.30 9.10
CA LEU A 235 7.96 11.88 7.94
C LEU A 235 8.34 13.34 8.19
N GLN A 236 9.50 13.74 7.69
CA GLN A 236 9.86 15.15 7.50
C GLN A 236 10.26 15.34 6.04
N GLY A 237 9.43 16.08 5.29
CA GLY A 237 9.48 16.05 3.83
C GLY A 237 9.11 14.65 3.32
N ASP A 238 10.00 14.03 2.54
CA ASP A 238 9.86 12.66 2.03
C ASP A 238 10.69 11.63 2.81
N VAL A 239 11.44 12.04 3.83
CA VAL A 239 12.32 11.16 4.62
C VAL A 239 11.61 10.64 5.85
N VAL A 240 11.71 9.33 6.10
CA VAL A 240 11.28 8.69 7.34
C VAL A 240 12.28 8.96 8.45
N GLN A 241 11.84 9.65 9.49
CA GLN A 241 12.65 9.93 10.69
C GLN A 241 12.51 8.83 11.75
N GLN A 242 11.31 8.25 11.84
CA GLN A 242 11.00 7.16 12.76
C GLN A 242 10.06 6.17 12.09
N ALA A 243 10.26 4.88 12.35
CA ALA A 243 9.38 3.83 11.88
C ALA A 243 9.01 2.87 13.02
N ARG A 244 7.73 2.51 13.11
CA ARG A 244 7.25 1.43 13.99
C ARG A 244 6.40 0.47 13.19
N VAL A 245 6.55 -0.80 13.45
CA VAL A 245 5.87 -1.86 12.72
C VAL A 245 4.77 -2.44 13.60
N ASP A 246 3.57 -2.53 13.01
CA ASP A 246 2.44 -3.24 13.59
C ASP A 246 1.90 -4.25 12.57
N VAL A 247 1.28 -5.31 13.09
CA VAL A 247 0.74 -6.42 12.31
C VAL A 247 -0.72 -6.59 12.67
N LEU A 248 -1.57 -6.48 11.66
CA LEU A 248 -2.98 -6.72 11.78
C LEU A 248 -3.29 -8.16 11.38
N HIS A 249 -3.91 -8.89 12.31
CA HIS A 249 -4.32 -10.27 12.14
C HIS A 249 -5.84 -10.38 12.06
N GLU A 250 -6.33 -11.38 11.30
CA GLU A 250 -7.72 -11.79 11.33
C GLU A 250 -7.84 -13.23 11.82
N ASP A 251 -8.54 -13.41 12.94
CA ASP A 251 -8.87 -14.73 13.46
C ASP A 251 -9.75 -15.47 12.44
N GLY A 252 -9.35 -16.70 12.08
CA GLY A 252 -10.12 -17.55 11.16
C GLY A 252 -9.76 -17.45 9.68
N ALA A 253 -8.70 -16.71 9.31
CA ALA A 253 -8.10 -16.84 7.98
C ALA A 253 -7.48 -18.24 7.83
N ASP A 254 -8.15 -19.12 7.09
CA ASP A 254 -7.69 -20.50 6.87
C ASP A 254 -6.36 -20.51 6.10
N GLY A 255 -5.28 -20.71 6.84
CA GLY A 255 -4.00 -21.27 6.39
C GLY A 255 -3.14 -20.37 5.50
N ASP A 256 -2.01 -19.92 6.05
CA ASP A 256 -0.92 -19.29 5.29
C ASP A 256 -0.63 -20.05 3.97
N PHE A 257 -0.99 -19.42 2.86
CA PHE A 257 -0.96 -20.04 1.54
C PHE A 257 0.43 -20.58 1.21
N TRP A 258 1.50 -19.89 1.62
CA TRP A 258 2.85 -20.26 1.22
C TRP A 258 3.38 -21.47 1.99
N ASN A 259 3.09 -21.63 3.30
CA ASN A 259 3.55 -22.82 4.03
C ASN A 259 2.59 -24.03 4.01
N GLU A 260 1.51 -24.00 3.21
CA GLU A 260 0.54 -25.12 3.12
C GLU A 260 1.19 -26.50 2.89
N PRO A 261 2.14 -26.69 1.95
CA PRO A 261 2.79 -27.99 1.76
C PRO A 261 3.55 -28.47 3.00
N TRP A 262 4.15 -27.54 3.75
CA TRP A 262 4.90 -27.85 4.96
C TRP A 262 3.99 -28.16 6.14
N ARG A 263 2.89 -27.42 6.29
CA ARG A 263 1.87 -27.74 7.30
C ARG A 263 1.27 -29.14 7.07
N ARG A 264 0.98 -29.49 5.81
CA ARG A 264 0.51 -30.84 5.45
C ARG A 264 1.53 -31.93 5.76
N ALA A 265 2.80 -31.70 5.43
CA ALA A 265 3.88 -32.62 5.78
C ALA A 265 4.04 -32.78 7.30
N ALA A 266 3.95 -31.69 8.06
CA ALA A 266 3.99 -31.71 9.53
C ALA A 266 2.78 -32.45 10.14
N ALA A 267 1.61 -32.39 9.48
CA ALA A 267 0.42 -33.16 9.82
C ALA A 267 0.51 -34.64 9.39
N GLY A 268 1.64 -35.09 8.84
CA GLY A 268 1.88 -36.48 8.43
C GLY A 268 1.30 -36.85 7.06
N GLN A 269 0.86 -35.88 6.26
CA GLN A 269 0.42 -36.13 4.89
C GLN A 269 1.64 -36.30 3.96
N GLU A 270 1.51 -37.14 2.94
CA GLU A 270 2.55 -37.29 1.92
C GLU A 270 2.63 -36.04 1.04
N VAL A 271 3.81 -35.43 1.01
CA VAL A 271 4.13 -34.25 0.19
C VAL A 271 5.44 -34.51 -0.54
N SER A 272 5.42 -34.30 -1.85
CA SER A 272 6.61 -34.51 -2.70
C SER A 272 7.60 -33.36 -2.58
N ARG A 273 8.88 -33.63 -2.89
CA ARG A 273 9.90 -32.59 -3.08
C ARG A 273 9.48 -31.57 -4.14
N GLY A 274 8.91 -32.05 -5.24
CA GLY A 274 8.42 -31.20 -6.32
C GLY A 274 7.33 -30.23 -5.90
N GLU A 275 6.39 -30.66 -5.07
CA GLU A 275 5.31 -29.79 -4.55
C GLU A 275 5.85 -28.64 -3.70
N ARG A 276 6.82 -28.92 -2.83
CA ARG A 276 7.50 -27.89 -2.04
C ARG A 276 8.34 -26.95 -2.90
N ALA A 277 9.11 -27.50 -3.84
CA ALA A 277 9.92 -26.72 -4.78
C ALA A 277 9.04 -25.77 -5.61
N ARG A 278 7.85 -26.23 -6.05
CA ARG A 278 6.87 -25.39 -6.76
C ARG A 278 6.41 -24.22 -5.91
N ARG A 279 6.04 -24.47 -4.65
CA ARG A 279 5.57 -23.42 -3.75
C ARG A 279 6.67 -22.38 -3.46
N CYS A 280 7.89 -22.85 -3.24
CA CYS A 280 9.07 -22.00 -3.05
C CYS A 280 9.37 -21.12 -4.28
N VAL A 281 9.46 -21.72 -5.48
CA VAL A 281 9.67 -20.98 -6.74
C VAL A 281 8.55 -19.96 -6.99
N ALA A 282 7.30 -20.35 -6.76
CA ALA A 282 6.16 -19.46 -6.92
C ALA A 282 6.19 -18.28 -5.93
N ALA A 283 6.57 -18.51 -4.67
CA ALA A 283 6.69 -17.45 -3.67
C ALA A 283 7.71 -16.38 -4.09
N TYR A 284 8.91 -16.79 -4.51
CA TYR A 284 9.92 -15.83 -4.98
C TYR A 284 9.54 -15.14 -6.29
N LEU A 285 8.81 -15.81 -7.20
CA LEU A 285 8.26 -15.17 -8.39
C LEU A 285 7.17 -14.14 -8.04
N ASP A 286 6.36 -14.39 -7.01
CA ASP A 286 5.39 -13.41 -6.51
C ASP A 286 6.09 -12.20 -5.86
N GLY A 287 7.08 -12.44 -5.00
CA GLY A 287 7.89 -11.38 -4.40
C GLY A 287 8.60 -10.52 -5.44
N LEU A 288 9.18 -11.14 -6.48
CA LEU A 288 9.73 -10.42 -7.64
C LEU A 288 8.66 -9.63 -8.38
N ALA A 289 7.48 -10.20 -8.62
CA ALA A 289 6.40 -9.50 -9.31
C ALA A 289 5.99 -8.24 -8.53
N ARG A 290 5.75 -8.34 -7.22
CA ARG A 290 5.40 -7.20 -6.34
C ARG A 290 6.51 -6.14 -6.34
N LEU A 291 7.77 -6.54 -6.11
CA LEU A 291 8.91 -5.62 -6.14
C LEU A 291 9.01 -4.87 -7.47
N LEU A 292 8.84 -5.57 -8.59
CA LEU A 292 8.90 -4.97 -9.91
C LEU A 292 7.72 -4.02 -10.17
N ARG A 293 6.52 -4.30 -9.64
CA ARG A 293 5.40 -3.33 -9.72
C ARG A 293 5.68 -2.07 -8.90
N VAL A 294 6.19 -2.22 -7.67
CA VAL A 294 6.61 -1.08 -6.84
C VAL A 294 7.71 -0.25 -7.53
N ALA A 295 8.65 -0.90 -8.22
CA ALA A 295 9.69 -0.22 -8.99
C ALA A 295 9.18 0.41 -10.30
N GLY A 296 7.91 0.26 -10.68
CA GLY A 296 7.34 0.74 -11.93
C GLY A 296 7.69 -0.10 -13.17
N TRP A 297 8.23 -1.31 -12.98
CA TRP A 297 8.67 -2.23 -14.03
C TRP A 297 7.57 -3.27 -14.37
N LEU A 298 6.46 -2.78 -14.91
CA LEU A 298 5.22 -3.55 -15.09
C LEU A 298 5.36 -4.77 -16.03
N ASP A 299 6.05 -4.63 -17.16
CA ASP A 299 6.20 -5.73 -18.13
C ASP A 299 6.94 -6.95 -17.54
N PRO A 300 8.12 -6.80 -16.92
CA PRO A 300 8.76 -7.87 -16.17
C PRO A 300 7.93 -8.41 -15.01
N ALA A 301 7.19 -7.55 -14.29
CA ALA A 301 6.31 -7.98 -13.21
C ALA A 301 5.21 -8.93 -13.72
N VAL A 302 4.59 -8.60 -14.85
CA VAL A 302 3.62 -9.48 -15.53
C VAL A 302 4.28 -10.80 -15.95
N GLY A 303 5.52 -10.75 -16.44
CA GLY A 303 6.30 -11.94 -16.78
C GLY A 303 6.56 -12.86 -15.57
N ALA A 304 6.92 -12.29 -14.42
CA ALA A 304 7.11 -13.02 -13.17
C ALA A 304 5.80 -13.64 -12.66
N GLY A 305 4.70 -12.86 -12.66
CA GLY A 305 3.37 -13.36 -12.26
C GLY A 305 2.85 -14.49 -13.16
N ARG A 306 3.08 -14.43 -14.48
CA ARG A 306 2.73 -15.54 -15.40
C ARG A 306 3.52 -16.81 -15.09
N LEU A 307 4.83 -16.69 -14.86
CA LEU A 307 5.66 -17.84 -14.49
C LEU A 307 5.22 -18.45 -13.15
N ARG A 308 4.87 -17.62 -12.17
CA ARG A 308 4.31 -18.05 -10.89
C ARG A 308 3.05 -18.90 -11.11
N ASP A 309 2.09 -18.40 -11.87
CA ASP A 309 0.84 -19.11 -12.13
C ASP A 309 1.07 -20.43 -12.85
N GLU A 310 1.96 -20.46 -13.85
CA GLU A 310 2.31 -21.70 -14.57
C GLU A 310 2.93 -22.75 -13.65
N VAL A 311 3.85 -22.34 -12.76
CA VAL A 311 4.49 -23.24 -11.79
C VAL A 311 3.47 -23.79 -10.80
N LEU A 312 2.55 -22.94 -10.30
CA LEU A 312 1.45 -23.34 -9.42
C LEU A 312 0.45 -24.26 -10.12
N ALA A 313 0.19 -24.05 -11.41
CA ALA A 313 -0.66 -24.90 -12.23
C ALA A 313 -0.02 -26.25 -12.63
N GLY A 314 1.21 -26.53 -12.16
CA GLY A 314 1.86 -27.83 -12.38
C GLY A 314 2.71 -27.91 -13.66
N ALA A 315 3.09 -26.78 -14.27
CA ALA A 315 3.98 -26.79 -15.43
C ALA A 315 5.32 -27.47 -15.11
N ARG A 316 5.84 -28.27 -16.03
CA ARG A 316 7.13 -28.95 -15.88
C ARG A 316 8.29 -27.96 -15.96
N ALA A 317 9.43 -28.31 -15.36
CA ALA A 317 10.61 -27.43 -15.33
C ALA A 317 11.04 -27.01 -16.74
N ASP A 318 11.06 -27.94 -17.69
CA ASP A 318 11.46 -27.72 -19.09
C ASP A 318 10.52 -26.75 -19.84
N GLN A 319 9.23 -26.75 -19.52
CA GLN A 319 8.23 -25.88 -20.12
C GLN A 319 8.44 -24.40 -19.75
N VAL A 320 8.91 -24.11 -18.53
CA VAL A 320 9.07 -22.74 -18.01
C VAL A 320 10.51 -22.21 -18.09
N THR A 321 11.50 -23.10 -18.14
CA THR A 321 12.95 -22.77 -18.06
C THR A 321 13.37 -21.68 -19.07
N THR A 322 12.95 -21.77 -20.33
CA THR A 322 13.35 -20.81 -21.37
C THR A 322 12.85 -19.40 -21.06
N ARG A 323 11.60 -19.29 -20.57
CA ARG A 323 10.96 -18.02 -20.23
C ARG A 323 11.58 -17.44 -18.95
N LEU A 324 11.85 -18.28 -17.93
CA LEU A 324 12.59 -17.87 -16.74
C LEU A 324 13.98 -17.31 -17.10
N ARG A 325 14.79 -18.02 -17.90
CA ARG A 325 16.13 -17.55 -18.30
C ARG A 325 16.09 -16.21 -19.04
N ARG A 326 15.03 -15.95 -19.81
CA ARG A 326 14.82 -14.65 -20.46
C ARG A 326 14.56 -13.56 -19.43
N LEU A 327 13.65 -13.80 -18.48
CA LEU A 327 13.33 -12.87 -17.41
C LEU A 327 14.57 -12.57 -16.56
N VAL A 328 15.27 -13.60 -16.08
CA VAL A 328 16.50 -13.46 -15.28
C VAL A 328 17.55 -12.63 -16.03
N ARG A 329 17.77 -12.90 -17.32
CA ARG A 329 18.72 -12.13 -18.14
C ARG A 329 18.30 -10.66 -18.29
N GLN A 330 17.01 -10.40 -18.46
CA GLN A 330 16.47 -9.06 -18.56
C GLN A 330 16.70 -8.28 -17.25
N LEU A 331 16.36 -8.88 -16.10
CA LEU A 331 16.53 -8.26 -14.78
C LEU A 331 18.01 -8.03 -14.44
N ARG A 332 18.88 -9.01 -14.66
CA ARG A 332 20.33 -8.86 -14.40
C ARG A 332 20.97 -7.73 -15.22
N ARG A 333 20.46 -7.46 -16.43
CA ARG A 333 20.94 -6.41 -17.34
C ARG A 333 20.26 -5.05 -17.13
N ALA A 334 19.22 -4.98 -16.32
CA ALA A 334 18.46 -3.75 -16.06
C ALA A 334 19.27 -2.79 -15.19
N ARG A 335 19.98 -1.85 -15.84
CA ARG A 335 20.77 -0.82 -15.14
C ARG A 335 19.91 0.12 -14.32
N THR A 336 18.74 0.51 -14.84
CA THR A 336 17.81 1.39 -14.11
C THR A 336 17.26 0.70 -12.86
N LEU A 337 16.92 -0.59 -12.93
CA LEU A 337 16.47 -1.33 -11.75
C LEU A 337 17.57 -1.34 -10.68
N ARG A 338 18.81 -1.69 -11.05
CA ARG A 338 19.95 -1.61 -10.13
C ARG A 338 20.13 -0.21 -9.55
N TRP A 339 20.10 0.81 -10.40
CA TRP A 339 20.23 2.20 -9.94
C TRP A 339 19.13 2.61 -8.94
N LEU A 340 17.90 2.11 -9.11
CA LEU A 340 16.79 2.35 -8.19
C LEU A 340 16.88 1.54 -6.89
N THR A 341 17.68 0.46 -6.85
CA THR A 341 17.68 -0.50 -5.73
C THR A 341 19.02 -0.64 -5.02
N ASP A 342 20.11 -0.16 -5.62
CA ASP A 342 21.47 -0.21 -5.06
C ASP A 342 21.55 0.69 -3.82
N GLY A 343 22.11 0.16 -2.72
CA GLY A 343 22.30 0.87 -1.46
C GLY A 343 21.03 1.07 -0.61
N LEU A 344 19.85 0.64 -1.07
CA LEU A 344 18.61 0.77 -0.30
C LEU A 344 18.45 -0.35 0.73
N GLY A 345 18.13 0.02 1.98
CA GLY A 345 17.84 -0.92 3.06
C GLY A 345 18.96 -1.95 3.26
N VAL A 346 20.20 -1.49 3.36
CA VAL A 346 21.39 -2.32 3.59
C VAL A 346 21.24 -3.04 4.93
N LEU A 347 21.18 -4.37 4.88
CA LEU A 347 21.14 -5.23 6.03
C LEU A 347 22.49 -5.96 6.17
N PRO A 348 23.35 -5.57 7.13
CA PRO A 348 24.61 -6.25 7.40
C PRO A 348 24.43 -7.72 7.79
N PHE A 349 25.39 -8.57 7.45
CA PHE A 349 25.32 -10.02 7.69
C PHE A 349 25.21 -10.38 9.17
N ASP A 350 25.98 -9.73 10.03
CA ASP A 350 25.96 -9.90 11.48
C ASP A 350 24.60 -9.51 12.09
N ARG A 351 24.04 -8.37 11.66
CA ARG A 351 22.70 -7.94 12.08
C ARG A 351 21.62 -8.91 11.60
N ALA A 352 21.72 -9.37 10.35
CA ALA A 352 20.80 -10.37 9.79
C ALA A 352 20.86 -11.69 10.55
N GLU A 353 22.07 -12.18 10.84
CA GLU A 353 22.28 -13.42 11.59
C GLU A 353 21.74 -13.30 13.01
N ALA A 354 22.03 -12.19 13.70
CA ALA A 354 21.54 -11.88 15.04
C ALA A 354 20.01 -11.73 15.10
N ALA A 355 19.39 -11.17 14.06
CA ALA A 355 17.93 -11.10 13.93
C ALA A 355 17.28 -12.48 13.73
N GLY A 356 18.05 -13.51 13.39
CA GLY A 356 17.54 -14.82 13.02
C GLY A 356 17.11 -14.93 11.56
N ILE A 357 17.52 -14.00 10.68
CA ILE A 357 17.23 -14.06 9.24
C ILE A 357 17.95 -15.27 8.62
N ARG A 358 17.26 -15.96 7.71
CA ARG A 358 17.73 -17.17 7.02
C ARG A 358 17.50 -17.07 5.51
N GLY A 359 17.85 -18.14 4.79
CA GLY A 359 17.56 -18.29 3.36
C GLY A 359 18.17 -17.20 2.47
N PRO A 360 17.49 -16.81 1.37
CA PRO A 360 18.01 -15.83 0.41
C PRO A 360 18.30 -14.45 1.02
N ALA A 361 17.55 -14.00 2.02
CA ALA A 361 17.79 -12.72 2.68
C ALA A 361 19.13 -12.68 3.44
N LEU A 362 19.47 -13.77 4.14
CA LEU A 362 20.79 -13.91 4.78
C LEU A 362 21.91 -13.99 3.73
N ASN A 363 21.69 -14.73 2.64
CA ASN A 363 22.66 -14.82 1.55
C ASN A 363 22.91 -13.47 0.86
N ALA A 364 21.86 -12.67 0.67
CA ALA A 364 21.96 -11.31 0.15
C ALA A 364 22.83 -10.41 1.03
N SER A 365 22.76 -10.59 2.35
CA SER A 365 23.56 -9.82 3.33
C SER A 365 25.08 -10.03 3.15
N ARG A 366 25.50 -11.17 2.58
CA ARG A 366 26.91 -11.43 2.20
C ARG A 366 27.35 -10.67 0.95
N SER A 367 26.41 -10.17 0.17
CA SER A 367 26.63 -9.50 -1.12
C SER A 367 26.20 -8.03 -1.09
N GLY A 368 26.23 -7.40 0.08
CA GLY A 368 25.87 -5.99 0.29
C GLY A 368 24.57 -5.78 1.05
N GLY A 369 23.66 -6.76 1.05
CA GLY A 369 22.46 -6.74 1.89
C GLY A 369 21.43 -5.67 1.53
N ASP A 370 21.56 -4.99 0.40
CA ASP A 370 20.58 -4.02 -0.10
C ASP A 370 19.44 -4.71 -0.88
N VAL A 371 18.48 -3.91 -1.35
CA VAL A 371 17.38 -4.39 -2.20
C VAL A 371 17.93 -5.13 -3.43
N THR A 372 19.00 -4.64 -4.04
CA THR A 372 19.65 -5.28 -5.20
C THR A 372 20.14 -6.70 -4.89
N ALA A 373 20.84 -6.87 -3.79
CA ALA A 373 21.33 -8.16 -3.34
C ALA A 373 20.18 -9.12 -3.04
N ARG A 374 19.08 -8.63 -2.43
CA ARG A 374 17.90 -9.44 -2.09
C ARG A 374 17.21 -10.00 -3.33
N TRP A 375 16.88 -9.17 -4.32
CA TRP A 375 16.21 -9.70 -5.52
C TRP A 375 17.13 -10.58 -6.37
N GLN A 376 18.46 -10.36 -6.36
CA GLN A 376 19.40 -11.27 -7.01
C GLN A 376 19.49 -12.63 -6.31
N ALA A 377 19.41 -12.65 -4.98
CA ALA A 377 19.37 -13.88 -4.20
C ALA A 377 18.09 -14.69 -4.52
N TRP A 378 16.94 -14.03 -4.69
CA TRP A 378 15.72 -14.71 -5.16
C TRP A 378 15.86 -15.32 -6.54
N LEU A 379 16.49 -14.62 -7.50
CA LEU A 379 16.73 -15.19 -8.83
C LEU A 379 17.64 -16.42 -8.77
N ALA A 380 18.70 -16.36 -7.96
CA ALA A 380 19.60 -17.50 -7.77
C ALA A 380 18.86 -18.70 -7.14
N GLU A 381 18.00 -18.43 -6.16
CA GLU A 381 17.20 -19.46 -5.50
C GLU A 381 16.16 -20.09 -6.43
N ILE A 382 15.48 -19.29 -7.26
CA ILE A 382 14.58 -19.81 -8.30
C ILE A 382 15.35 -20.69 -9.30
N GLU A 383 16.51 -20.25 -9.78
CA GLU A 383 17.35 -21.02 -10.72
C GLU A 383 17.83 -22.34 -10.10
N ARG A 384 18.12 -22.35 -8.80
CA ARG A 384 18.56 -23.53 -8.04
C ARG A 384 17.44 -24.54 -7.83
N THR A 385 16.24 -24.06 -7.49
CA THR A 385 15.12 -24.90 -7.02
C THR A 385 14.21 -25.36 -8.16
N LEU A 386 14.17 -24.64 -9.30
CA LEU A 386 13.32 -25.01 -10.43
C LEU A 386 13.51 -26.47 -10.94
N PRO A 387 14.72 -27.05 -11.02
CA PRO A 387 14.88 -28.44 -11.46
C PRO A 387 14.19 -29.47 -10.56
N GLU A 388 13.91 -29.13 -9.30
CA GLU A 388 13.31 -30.04 -8.32
C GLU A 388 11.78 -30.11 -8.41
N VAL A 389 11.13 -29.20 -9.15
CA VAL A 389 9.64 -29.10 -9.21
C VAL A 389 8.95 -30.35 -9.76
N ASP A 390 9.68 -31.19 -10.49
CA ASP A 390 9.19 -32.45 -11.06
C ASP A 390 9.60 -33.69 -10.24
N ASP A 391 10.27 -33.51 -9.09
CA ASP A 391 10.74 -34.61 -8.24
C ASP A 391 9.58 -35.26 -7.47
N PRO A 392 9.24 -36.54 -7.77
CA PRO A 392 8.13 -37.24 -7.12
C PRO A 392 8.50 -37.81 -5.74
N ALA A 393 9.75 -37.69 -5.29
CA ALA A 393 10.20 -38.26 -4.03
C ALA A 393 9.43 -37.65 -2.84
N VAL A 394 8.78 -38.51 -2.06
CA VAL A 394 8.13 -38.12 -0.81
C VAL A 394 9.20 -37.99 0.27
N LEU A 395 9.24 -36.84 0.94
CA LEU A 395 10.15 -36.62 2.06
C LEU A 395 9.60 -37.33 3.32
N PRO A 396 10.44 -38.03 4.10
CA PRO A 396 10.00 -38.62 5.36
C PRO A 396 9.56 -37.55 6.36
N ALA A 397 8.51 -37.83 7.14
CA ALA A 397 7.88 -36.88 8.08
C ALA A 397 8.84 -36.22 9.09
N ARG A 398 9.98 -36.87 9.42
CA ARG A 398 11.03 -36.30 10.28
C ARG A 398 11.90 -35.25 9.59
N GLU A 399 12.15 -35.38 8.29
CA GLU A 399 12.75 -34.31 7.49
C GLU A 399 11.73 -33.20 7.20
N GLY A 400 10.42 -33.48 7.26
CA GLY A 400 9.38 -32.44 7.24
C GLY A 400 9.43 -31.48 8.43
N GLN A 401 9.96 -31.92 9.58
CA GLN A 401 10.16 -31.09 10.79
C GLN A 401 11.50 -30.36 10.79
N ALA A 402 12.58 -30.96 10.26
CA ALA A 402 13.91 -30.35 10.20
C ALA A 402 14.11 -29.48 8.94
N GLN A 403 13.66 -29.97 7.79
CA GLN A 403 13.63 -29.25 6.52
C GLN A 403 12.25 -28.64 6.28
N GLY A 404 11.41 -28.51 7.32
CA GLY A 404 10.23 -27.68 7.22
C GLY A 404 10.64 -26.29 6.75
N LEU A 405 9.76 -25.49 6.17
CA LEU A 405 9.97 -24.03 6.17
C LEU A 405 10.06 -23.46 7.62
N SER A 406 10.34 -24.28 8.65
CA SER A 406 10.83 -23.88 9.96
C SER A 406 12.34 -23.58 10.00
N GLU A 407 13.16 -24.06 9.05
CA GLU A 407 14.58 -23.64 8.92
C GLU A 407 14.78 -22.58 7.82
N GLU A 408 13.84 -22.46 6.88
CA GLU A 408 13.90 -21.52 5.74
C GLU A 408 12.84 -20.41 5.76
N ASP A 409 11.78 -20.50 6.58
CA ASP A 409 10.82 -19.42 6.85
C ASP A 409 10.40 -19.32 8.34
N PRO A 410 11.34 -19.00 9.25
CA PRO A 410 11.03 -18.12 10.35
C PRO A 410 11.24 -16.66 9.91
N ALA A 411 11.00 -16.26 8.64
CA ALA A 411 11.49 -14.98 8.12
C ALA A 411 10.61 -13.79 8.51
N SER A 412 9.32 -14.00 8.81
CA SER A 412 8.41 -12.88 9.07
C SER A 412 8.76 -12.11 10.35
N MET A 413 8.95 -12.77 11.50
CA MET A 413 9.35 -12.06 12.73
C MET A 413 10.73 -11.38 12.62
N PRO A 414 11.81 -12.06 12.18
CA PRO A 414 13.12 -11.44 11.93
C PRO A 414 13.10 -10.30 10.92
N ALA A 415 12.36 -10.44 9.81
CA ALA A 415 12.23 -9.39 8.81
C ALA A 415 11.49 -8.17 9.37
N LEU A 416 10.41 -8.38 10.13
CA LEU A 416 9.69 -7.30 10.82
C LEU A 416 10.55 -6.64 11.91
N ALA A 417 11.38 -7.41 12.62
CA ALA A 417 12.25 -6.92 13.69
C ALA A 417 13.38 -6.02 13.18
N VAL A 418 13.86 -6.21 11.94
CA VAL A 418 14.86 -5.31 11.33
C VAL A 418 14.24 -4.18 10.54
N LEU A 419 12.94 -4.23 10.24
CA LEU A 419 12.30 -3.30 9.33
C LEU A 419 12.36 -1.84 9.82
N PRO A 420 12.10 -1.50 11.10
CA PRO A 420 12.24 -0.12 11.60
C PRO A 420 13.61 0.49 11.27
N GLU A 421 14.69 -0.21 11.61
CA GLU A 421 16.08 0.24 11.40
C GLU A 421 16.40 0.44 9.91
N LEU A 422 15.80 -0.37 9.02
CA LEU A 422 16.02 -0.26 7.58
C LEU A 422 15.22 0.87 6.92
N LEU A 423 14.15 1.33 7.57
CA LEU A 423 13.27 2.38 7.06
C LEU A 423 13.67 3.77 7.55
N GLU A 424 14.27 3.89 8.73
CA GLU A 424 14.77 5.17 9.24
C GLU A 424 15.86 5.75 8.33
N GLY A 425 15.70 7.02 7.98
CA GLY A 425 16.54 7.73 7.02
C GLY A 425 16.24 7.43 5.55
N ALA A 426 15.30 6.54 5.24
CA ALA A 426 14.89 6.25 3.86
C ALA A 426 13.82 7.24 3.35
N GLU A 427 13.89 7.58 2.08
CA GLU A 427 12.81 8.30 1.39
C GLU A 427 11.56 7.42 1.25
N LEU A 428 10.37 8.02 1.21
CA LEU A 428 9.08 7.31 1.13
C LEU A 428 8.99 6.35 -0.06
N ALA A 429 9.58 6.70 -1.20
CA ALA A 429 9.65 5.81 -2.36
C ALA A 429 10.56 4.58 -2.10
N ALA A 430 11.69 4.78 -1.41
CA ALA A 430 12.62 3.72 -1.04
C ALA A 430 12.00 2.77 0.00
N VAL A 431 11.20 3.27 0.94
CA VAL A 431 10.49 2.46 1.95
C VAL A 431 9.72 1.32 1.30
N ARG A 432 8.93 1.61 0.26
CA ARG A 432 8.14 0.58 -0.44
C ARG A 432 9.02 -0.47 -1.10
N LEU A 433 10.17 -0.08 -1.67
CA LEU A 433 11.14 -1.01 -2.26
C LEU A 433 11.81 -1.89 -1.20
N ILE A 434 12.17 -1.31 -0.06
CA ILE A 434 12.79 -2.03 1.07
C ILE A 434 11.82 -3.09 1.59
N VAL A 435 10.58 -2.70 1.90
CA VAL A 435 9.52 -3.61 2.36
C VAL A 435 9.26 -4.71 1.32
N ALA A 436 9.06 -4.34 0.05
CA ALA A 436 8.79 -5.30 -1.02
C ALA A 436 9.94 -6.30 -1.20
N SER A 437 11.20 -5.88 -0.98
CA SER A 437 12.40 -6.72 -1.12
C SER A 437 12.66 -7.68 0.04
N LEU A 438 12.05 -7.44 1.21
CA LEU A 438 12.09 -8.37 2.33
C LEU A 438 10.98 -9.41 2.21
N HIS A 439 9.88 -9.06 1.53
CA HIS A 439 8.71 -9.93 1.30
C HIS A 439 8.24 -10.65 2.58
N PRO A 440 7.93 -9.92 3.67
CA PRO A 440 7.53 -10.54 4.93
C PRO A 440 6.19 -11.28 4.76
N ASN A 441 6.13 -12.54 5.19
CA ASN A 441 4.91 -13.34 5.14
C ASN A 441 4.15 -13.28 6.47
N ILE A 442 3.35 -12.26 6.66
CA ILE A 442 2.71 -11.98 7.95
C ILE A 442 1.63 -13.01 8.32
N THR A 443 1.11 -13.74 7.33
CA THR A 443 0.06 -14.75 7.54
C THR A 443 0.52 -15.95 8.38
N THR A 444 1.82 -16.09 8.65
CA THR A 444 2.41 -17.12 9.51
C THR A 444 2.42 -16.77 10.99
N LEU A 445 2.15 -15.50 11.34
CA LEU A 445 2.24 -15.01 12.72
C LEU A 445 0.95 -15.31 13.47
N ASP A 446 1.07 -16.05 14.58
CA ASP A 446 -0.01 -16.26 15.56
C ASP A 446 -0.29 -14.93 16.29
N SER A 447 -1.57 -14.61 16.51
CA SER A 447 -2.06 -13.42 17.23
C SER A 447 -1.37 -13.21 18.59
N ARG A 448 -0.82 -14.26 19.19
CA ARG A 448 -0.10 -14.23 20.48
C ARG A 448 1.34 -13.69 20.44
N GLN A 449 2.00 -13.63 19.28
CA GLN A 449 3.43 -13.25 19.20
C GLN A 449 3.67 -11.75 18.96
N VAL A 450 2.64 -11.00 18.58
CA VAL A 450 2.75 -9.58 18.17
C VAL A 450 2.80 -8.61 19.36
N THR A 451 2.31 -9.01 20.54
CA THR A 451 2.35 -8.17 21.75
C THR A 451 3.75 -8.00 22.37
N GLY A 452 4.80 -8.62 21.80
CA GLY A 452 6.15 -8.61 22.35
C GLY A 452 7.11 -7.55 21.81
N VAL A 453 6.71 -6.74 20.82
CA VAL A 453 7.59 -5.70 20.22
C VAL A 453 7.26 -4.30 20.77
N ALA A 454 6.29 -4.19 21.67
CA ALA A 454 6.00 -2.96 22.39
C ALA A 454 6.64 -3.00 23.79
N GLY A 455 7.76 -2.28 23.94
CA GLY A 455 8.30 -1.87 25.24
C GLY A 455 9.68 -2.44 25.57
N ASP A 456 10.72 -1.70 25.20
CA ASP A 456 11.67 -1.11 26.17
C ASP A 456 12.26 0.19 25.58
#